data_AF-A0A7R8RU13-F1
#
_entry.id   AF-A0A7R8RU13-F1
#
_cell.length_a   1.000
_cell.length_b   1.000
_cell.length_c   1.000
_cell.angle_alpha   90.00
_cell.angle_beta   90.00
_cell.angle_gamma   90.00
#
_symmetry.space_group_name_H-M   'P 1'
#
loop_
_entity.id
_entity.type
_entity.pdbx_description
1 polymer ?
#
loop_
_entity_poly.entity_id
_entity_poly.type
_entity_poly.pdbx_seq_one_letter_code
_entity_poly.pdbx_strand_id
1 'polypeptide(L)'
;MAHRPPRRRLRRTLLAALVTFSVAVPVSGAARPAAVPAPAPTVLGPLREASAAALEERYGVSRADIRAAGRAASGHGDLKRAASLRAMAAPGRQFLSFDGRDGGRSVEVVGELSGARRVAVLVPGAGVGLDAYGRLRRGAVALQRELGEGGAVVVWLGYRSPATVSPASVTDGRAAEAAPRLRQLVDRLGAVLPGARVTLLCHSYGSVICARAASGTRADAIVFYGSPGTGAEDVAALRTGARVWAGRGGGDWIARVPHVRVRVPFVGAVGFGTDPVADRFGAEVFDAGGGGHSDYLLPRSRSLTNLARIASGRAPSEAGRD
;
A
#
# COMPACT_ATOMS: atom_id res chain seq x y z
N MET A 1 -32.14 42.00 29.35
CA MET A 1 -32.47 41.72 27.93
C MET A 1 -31.37 42.31 27.05
N ALA A 2 -30.79 41.68 26.03
CA ALA A 2 -30.59 40.28 25.68
C ALA A 2 -29.32 40.29 24.79
N HIS A 3 -28.28 39.60 25.22
CA HIS A 3 -27.01 39.47 24.50
C HIS A 3 -27.22 38.52 23.29
N ARG A 4 -27.08 39.03 22.06
CA ARG A 4 -27.12 38.19 20.84
C ARG A 4 -25.72 37.57 20.60
N PRO A 5 -25.58 36.24 20.45
CA PRO A 5 -24.30 35.59 20.23
C PRO A 5 -23.89 35.58 18.73
N PRO A 6 -22.61 35.31 18.40
CA PRO A 6 -22.05 35.55 17.08
C PRO A 6 -22.37 34.40 16.09
N ARG A 7 -23.31 34.66 15.17
CA ARG A 7 -23.71 33.76 14.07
C ARG A 7 -22.61 33.43 13.03
N ARG A 8 -21.37 33.91 13.21
CA ARG A 8 -20.27 33.73 12.23
C ARG A 8 -19.45 32.44 12.40
N ARG A 9 -19.43 31.79 13.57
CA ARG A 9 -18.68 30.52 13.77
C ARG A 9 -19.44 29.27 13.31
N LEU A 10 -20.77 29.28 13.33
CA LEU A 10 -21.62 28.17 12.87
C LEU A 10 -21.65 27.98 11.34
N ARG A 11 -21.34 29.02 10.57
CA ARG A 11 -21.30 28.92 9.09
C ARG A 11 -20.03 28.24 8.57
N ARG A 12 -18.94 28.19 9.35
CA ARG A 12 -17.69 27.50 8.95
C ARG A 12 -17.70 25.99 9.27
N THR A 13 -18.42 25.56 10.29
CA THR A 13 -18.63 24.13 10.58
C THR A 13 -19.62 23.47 9.60
N LEU A 14 -20.62 24.21 9.11
CA LEU A 14 -21.54 23.71 8.08
C LEU A 14 -20.90 23.54 6.68
N LEU A 15 -19.90 24.34 6.34
CA LEU A 15 -19.14 24.16 5.08
C LEU A 15 -18.14 23.00 5.12
N ALA A 16 -17.67 22.59 6.30
CA ALA A 16 -16.89 21.36 6.47
C ALA A 16 -17.76 20.09 6.43
N ALA A 17 -19.01 20.18 6.92
CA ALA A 17 -19.98 19.09 6.83
C ALA A 17 -20.48 18.84 5.39
N LEU A 18 -20.56 19.88 4.54
CA LEU A 18 -21.01 19.75 3.15
C LEU A 18 -19.98 19.16 2.18
N VAL A 19 -18.69 19.10 2.57
CA VAL A 19 -17.69 18.29 1.84
C VAL A 19 -17.69 16.83 2.28
N THR A 20 -18.41 16.48 3.35
CA THR A 20 -18.40 15.13 3.95
C THR A 20 -19.70 14.35 3.71
N PHE A 21 -20.67 14.90 2.98
CA PHE A 21 -21.92 14.21 2.62
C PHE A 21 -22.34 14.41 1.16
N SER A 22 -21.38 14.64 0.25
CA SER A 22 -21.58 14.26 -1.15
C SER A 22 -21.16 12.80 -1.30
N VAL A 23 -22.04 11.89 -0.89
CA VAL A 23 -22.15 10.63 -1.64
C VAL A 23 -22.44 11.10 -3.06
N ALA A 24 -21.39 11.09 -3.88
CA ALA A 24 -21.51 11.49 -5.27
C ALA A 24 -22.72 10.75 -5.84
N VAL A 25 -23.75 11.52 -6.21
CA VAL A 25 -24.62 11.17 -7.32
C VAL A 25 -23.68 10.62 -8.39
N PRO A 26 -23.92 9.41 -8.92
CA PRO A 26 -22.99 8.83 -9.85
C PRO A 26 -22.89 9.77 -11.04
N VAL A 27 -21.80 10.54 -11.10
CA VAL A 27 -21.26 10.98 -12.37
C VAL A 27 -20.72 9.70 -13.00
N SER A 28 -21.66 8.92 -13.54
CA SER A 28 -21.44 7.89 -14.54
C SER A 28 -20.78 8.60 -15.71
N GLY A 29 -19.45 8.70 -15.68
CA GLY A 29 -18.71 9.52 -16.62
C GLY A 29 -17.18 9.41 -16.55
N ALA A 30 -16.61 8.85 -15.49
CA ALA A 30 -15.30 8.21 -15.64
C ALA A 30 -15.57 6.80 -16.16
N ALA A 31 -15.40 6.63 -17.47
CA ALA A 31 -15.45 5.32 -18.12
C ALA A 31 -14.74 4.31 -17.21
N ARG A 32 -15.47 3.27 -16.77
CA ARG A 32 -14.82 2.03 -16.32
C ARG A 32 -13.79 1.76 -17.43
N PRO A 33 -12.48 1.69 -17.19
CA PRO A 33 -11.61 1.15 -18.21
C PRO A 33 -12.24 -0.21 -18.50
N ALA A 34 -12.80 -0.39 -19.69
CA ALA A 34 -13.20 -1.70 -20.17
C ALA A 34 -12.01 -2.60 -19.85
N ALA A 35 -12.24 -3.71 -19.14
CA ALA A 35 -11.15 -4.48 -18.55
C ALA A 35 -10.12 -4.77 -19.65
N VAL A 36 -8.99 -4.06 -19.61
CA VAL A 36 -8.01 -4.13 -20.69
C VAL A 36 -7.61 -5.60 -20.79
N PRO A 37 -7.86 -6.25 -21.94
CA PRO A 37 -7.68 -7.70 -22.02
C PRO A 37 -6.23 -8.03 -21.79
N ALA A 38 -5.99 -9.11 -21.05
CA ALA A 38 -4.69 -9.67 -20.84
C ALA A 38 -4.79 -11.19 -20.96
N PRO A 39 -3.78 -11.86 -21.56
CA PRO A 39 -3.71 -13.31 -21.55
C PRO A 39 -3.68 -13.86 -20.12
N ALA A 40 -4.09 -15.11 -19.94
CA ALA A 40 -3.83 -15.81 -18.69
C ALA A 40 -2.31 -15.83 -18.43
N PRO A 41 -1.85 -15.53 -17.20
CA PRO A 41 -0.44 -15.56 -16.88
C PRO A 41 0.06 -17.01 -16.85
N THR A 42 1.36 -17.17 -17.05
CA THR A 42 2.02 -18.44 -16.87
C THR A 42 1.88 -18.87 -15.40
N VAL A 43 1.42 -20.11 -15.17
CA VAL A 43 1.21 -20.62 -13.81
C VAL A 43 2.56 -20.95 -13.20
N LEU A 44 3.08 -20.01 -12.42
CA LEU A 44 4.24 -20.24 -11.56
C LEU A 44 3.78 -20.91 -10.27
N GLY A 45 4.45 -22.01 -9.90
CA GLY A 45 4.26 -22.64 -8.59
C GLY A 45 4.60 -21.71 -7.42
N PRO A 46 4.55 -22.18 -6.16
CA PRO A 46 4.99 -21.37 -5.03
C PRO A 46 6.46 -20.94 -5.15
N LEU A 47 6.81 -19.81 -4.54
CA LEU A 47 8.22 -19.44 -4.35
C LEU A 47 8.81 -20.42 -3.35
N ARG A 48 9.67 -21.33 -3.82
CA ARG A 48 10.24 -22.44 -3.02
C ARG A 48 11.70 -22.22 -2.63
N GLU A 49 12.40 -21.40 -3.41
CA GLU A 49 13.79 -21.01 -3.16
C GLU A 49 14.02 -19.59 -3.66
N ALA A 50 15.09 -18.96 -3.16
CA ALA A 50 15.50 -17.61 -3.53
C ALA A 50 16.94 -17.59 -4.06
N SER A 51 17.42 -18.70 -4.63
CA SER A 51 18.70 -18.71 -5.36
C SER A 51 18.63 -17.77 -6.57
N ALA A 52 19.74 -17.11 -6.90
CA ALA A 52 19.78 -16.16 -8.01
C ALA A 52 19.29 -16.79 -9.33
N ALA A 53 19.67 -18.05 -9.62
CA ALA A 53 19.23 -18.75 -10.81
C ALA A 53 17.71 -18.99 -10.86
N ALA A 54 17.11 -19.47 -9.77
CA ALA A 54 15.66 -19.71 -9.70
C ALA A 54 14.84 -18.41 -9.76
N LEU A 55 15.37 -17.34 -9.16
CA LEU A 55 14.75 -16.01 -9.24
C LEU A 55 14.83 -15.45 -10.67
N GLU A 56 15.97 -15.56 -11.34
CA GLU A 56 16.12 -15.09 -12.73
C GLU A 56 15.18 -15.83 -13.70
N GLU A 57 15.00 -17.14 -13.54
CA GLU A 57 14.01 -17.90 -14.32
C GLU A 57 12.59 -17.36 -14.11
N ARG A 58 12.18 -17.21 -12.83
CA ARG A 58 10.87 -16.66 -12.46
C ARG A 58 10.66 -15.23 -12.98
N TYR A 59 11.70 -14.40 -12.93
CA TYR A 59 11.68 -13.04 -13.47
C TYR A 59 11.54 -13.06 -14.99
N GLY A 60 12.21 -13.99 -15.68
CA GLY A 60 12.08 -14.23 -17.11
C GLY A 60 10.64 -14.55 -17.52
N VAL A 61 10.00 -15.50 -16.83
CA VAL A 61 8.59 -15.87 -17.07
C VAL A 61 7.66 -14.68 -16.87
N SER A 62 7.76 -13.99 -15.73
CA SER A 62 6.90 -12.83 -15.46
C SER A 62 7.12 -11.71 -16.49
N ARG A 63 8.36 -11.50 -16.96
CA ARG A 63 8.66 -10.51 -18.01
C ARG A 63 8.00 -10.88 -19.34
N ALA A 64 7.96 -12.17 -19.70
CA ALA A 64 7.26 -12.64 -20.89
C ALA A 64 5.75 -12.39 -20.79
N ASP A 65 5.13 -12.67 -19.64
CA ASP A 65 3.71 -12.41 -19.38
C ASP A 65 3.38 -10.91 -19.46
N ILE A 66 4.23 -10.05 -18.89
CA ILE A 66 4.07 -8.58 -18.98
C ILE A 66 4.12 -8.12 -20.44
N ARG A 67 5.04 -8.66 -21.26
CA ARG A 67 5.13 -8.35 -22.69
C ARG A 67 3.89 -8.81 -23.45
N ALA A 68 3.36 -9.99 -23.12
CA ALA A 68 2.14 -10.52 -23.73
C ALA A 68 0.93 -9.64 -23.40
N ALA A 69 0.76 -9.24 -22.13
CA ALA A 69 -0.25 -8.28 -21.74
C ALA A 69 -0.06 -6.91 -22.41
N GLY A 70 1.19 -6.46 -22.59
CA GLY A 70 1.51 -5.21 -23.29
C GLY A 70 1.11 -5.22 -24.77
N ARG A 71 1.28 -6.36 -25.45
CA ARG A 71 0.79 -6.56 -26.83
C ARG A 71 -0.73 -6.59 -26.88
N ALA A 72 -1.38 -7.30 -25.97
CA ALA A 72 -2.85 -7.35 -25.88
C ALA A 72 -3.46 -5.96 -25.64
N ALA A 73 -2.90 -5.18 -24.70
CA ALA A 73 -3.31 -3.80 -24.46
C ALA A 73 -3.12 -2.90 -25.69
N SER A 74 -1.99 -3.06 -26.42
CA SER A 74 -1.73 -2.33 -27.65
C SER A 74 -2.75 -2.67 -28.74
N GLY A 75 -3.02 -3.97 -28.96
CA GLY A 75 -4.01 -4.43 -29.93
C GLY A 75 -5.45 -4.04 -29.58
N HIS A 76 -5.74 -3.84 -28.28
CA HIS A 76 -7.01 -3.29 -27.81
C HIS A 76 -7.10 -1.76 -27.93
N GLY A 77 -6.01 -1.06 -28.25
CA GLY A 77 -5.98 0.40 -28.35
C GLY A 77 -5.73 1.14 -27.03
N ASP A 78 -5.48 0.45 -25.92
CA ASP A 78 -5.11 1.11 -24.66
C ASP A 78 -3.60 1.41 -24.61
N LEU A 79 -3.23 2.53 -25.22
CA LEU A 79 -1.84 2.97 -25.33
C LEU A 79 -1.20 3.30 -23.98
N LYS A 80 -2.00 3.74 -23.00
CA LYS A 80 -1.50 4.06 -21.64
C LYS A 80 -1.10 2.79 -20.91
N ARG A 81 -1.98 1.78 -20.89
CA ARG A 81 -1.69 0.46 -20.32
C ARG A 81 -0.52 -0.18 -21.03
N ALA A 82 -0.50 -0.14 -22.37
CA ALA A 82 0.60 -0.67 -23.17
C ALA A 82 1.94 -0.02 -22.82
N ALA A 83 2.00 1.31 -22.71
CA ALA A 83 3.22 2.03 -22.34
C ALA A 83 3.71 1.64 -20.93
N SER A 84 2.80 1.55 -19.97
CA SER A 84 3.16 1.13 -18.61
C SER A 84 3.70 -0.30 -18.58
N LEU A 85 3.07 -1.24 -19.29
CA LEU A 85 3.52 -2.63 -19.39
C LEU A 85 4.87 -2.76 -20.10
N ARG A 86 5.12 -1.97 -21.14
CA ARG A 86 6.46 -1.89 -21.78
C ARG A 86 7.53 -1.44 -20.78
N ALA A 87 7.24 -0.43 -19.97
CA ALA A 87 8.16 0.05 -18.93
C ALA A 87 8.37 -0.99 -17.79
N MET A 88 7.33 -1.77 -17.46
CA MET A 88 7.44 -2.90 -16.52
C MET A 88 8.27 -4.06 -17.10
N ALA A 89 8.22 -4.30 -18.41
CA ALA A 89 8.98 -5.35 -19.08
C ALA A 89 10.42 -4.97 -19.46
N ALA A 90 10.88 -3.77 -19.08
CA ALA A 90 12.23 -3.29 -19.37
C ALA A 90 13.30 -4.26 -18.80
N PRO A 91 14.48 -4.35 -19.44
CA PRO A 91 15.60 -5.11 -18.89
C PRO A 91 15.92 -4.68 -17.44
N GLY A 92 16.35 -5.62 -16.60
CA GLY A 92 16.65 -5.38 -15.19
C GLY A 92 15.45 -5.19 -14.27
N ARG A 93 14.21 -5.19 -14.79
CA ARG A 93 13.01 -5.26 -13.95
C ARG A 93 12.80 -6.70 -13.47
N GLN A 94 12.48 -6.89 -12.18
CA GLN A 94 12.39 -8.20 -11.55
C GLN A 94 10.99 -8.40 -10.95
N PHE A 95 10.22 -9.37 -11.45
CA PHE A 95 8.85 -9.63 -11.00
C PHE A 95 8.70 -11.08 -10.55
N LEU A 96 8.34 -11.30 -9.29
CA LEU A 96 8.06 -12.64 -8.76
C LEU A 96 6.79 -13.23 -9.35
N SER A 97 5.82 -12.38 -9.71
CA SER A 97 4.58 -12.78 -10.36
C SER A 97 3.94 -11.59 -11.06
N PHE A 98 3.18 -11.88 -12.11
CA PHE A 98 2.37 -10.92 -12.83
C PHE A 98 1.08 -11.57 -13.33
N ASP A 99 -0.04 -10.85 -13.24
CA ASP A 99 -1.29 -11.20 -13.91
C ASP A 99 -1.90 -9.90 -14.44
N GLY A 100 -1.98 -9.73 -15.76
CA GLY A 100 -2.50 -8.51 -16.36
C GLY A 100 -4.02 -8.38 -16.31
N ARG A 101 -4.73 -9.47 -15.98
CA ARG A 101 -6.20 -9.53 -16.02
C ARG A 101 -6.80 -8.71 -14.89
N ASP A 102 -8.07 -8.36 -15.04
CA ASP A 102 -8.87 -7.81 -13.95
C ASP A 102 -8.35 -6.50 -13.32
N GLY A 103 -7.64 -5.68 -14.09
CA GLY A 103 -7.01 -4.44 -13.61
C GLY A 103 -5.55 -4.61 -13.18
N GLY A 104 -5.07 -5.86 -13.15
CA GLY A 104 -3.67 -6.21 -13.00
C GLY A 104 -3.22 -6.45 -11.57
N ARG A 105 -2.36 -7.45 -11.40
CA ARG A 105 -1.68 -7.78 -10.17
C ARG A 105 -0.21 -8.02 -10.45
N SER A 106 0.66 -7.61 -9.54
CA SER A 106 2.09 -7.84 -9.68
C SER A 106 2.80 -7.84 -8.33
N VAL A 107 3.94 -8.52 -8.31
CA VAL A 107 4.90 -8.49 -7.20
C VAL A 107 6.26 -8.19 -7.79
N GLU A 108 6.69 -6.94 -7.73
CA GLU A 108 8.04 -6.53 -8.19
C GLU A 108 9.03 -6.58 -7.05
N VAL A 109 10.27 -6.94 -7.36
CA VAL A 109 11.43 -6.79 -6.50
C VAL A 109 12.27 -5.61 -7.00
N VAL A 110 12.65 -4.73 -6.08
CA VAL A 110 13.65 -3.69 -6.30
C VAL A 110 14.82 -3.96 -5.36
N GLY A 111 16.02 -4.10 -5.92
CA GLY A 111 17.21 -4.59 -5.21
C GLY A 111 17.43 -6.09 -5.43
N GLU A 112 18.40 -6.67 -4.73
CA GLU A 112 18.67 -8.11 -4.83
C GLU A 112 17.92 -8.87 -3.74
N LEU A 113 17.05 -9.82 -4.13
CA LEU A 113 16.27 -10.63 -3.18
C LEU A 113 17.07 -11.83 -2.67
N SER A 114 17.94 -12.41 -3.51
CA SER A 114 18.83 -13.51 -3.14
C SER A 114 19.78 -13.05 -2.04
N GLY A 115 19.62 -13.57 -0.83
CA GLY A 115 20.44 -13.20 0.32
C GLY A 115 20.09 -11.84 0.96
N ALA A 116 18.93 -11.25 0.61
CA ALA A 116 18.44 -10.06 1.30
C ALA A 116 18.27 -10.35 2.81
N ARG A 117 18.83 -9.49 3.65
CA ARG A 117 18.68 -9.56 5.12
C ARG A 117 17.52 -8.70 5.62
N ARG A 118 17.10 -7.73 4.81
CA ARG A 118 16.02 -6.78 5.10
C ARG A 118 15.09 -6.71 3.90
N VAL A 119 13.84 -7.08 4.10
CA VAL A 119 12.81 -7.09 3.06
C VAL A 119 11.68 -6.17 3.48
N ALA A 120 11.50 -5.07 2.74
CA ALA A 120 10.36 -4.17 2.92
C ALA A 120 9.28 -4.50 1.90
N VAL A 121 8.10 -4.93 2.35
CA VAL A 121 6.95 -5.19 1.48
C VAL A 121 6.09 -3.93 1.43
N LEU A 122 6.07 -3.26 0.29
CA LEU A 122 5.29 -2.04 0.06
C LEU A 122 3.86 -2.40 -0.36
N VAL A 123 2.89 -2.03 0.47
CA VAL A 123 1.45 -2.25 0.25
C VAL A 123 0.77 -0.89 0.01
N PRO A 124 0.44 -0.55 -1.24
CA PRO A 124 -0.08 0.77 -1.58
C PRO A 124 -1.59 0.92 -1.30
N GLY A 125 -2.02 2.18 -1.30
CA GLY A 125 -3.42 2.57 -1.12
C GLY A 125 -4.31 2.40 -2.35
N ALA A 126 -5.51 2.97 -2.25
CA ALA A 126 -6.53 2.96 -3.29
C ALA A 126 -6.10 3.75 -4.54
N GLY A 127 -6.58 3.35 -5.72
CA GLY A 127 -6.28 4.00 -7.00
C GLY A 127 -4.90 3.71 -7.58
N VAL A 128 -4.12 2.82 -6.95
CA VAL A 128 -2.80 2.40 -7.45
C VAL A 128 -2.93 1.10 -8.23
N GLY A 129 -2.63 1.17 -9.53
CA GLY A 129 -2.68 0.02 -10.44
C GLY A 129 -1.61 0.09 -11.53
N LEU A 130 -1.71 -0.80 -12.52
CA LEU A 130 -0.71 -0.90 -13.58
C LEU A 130 -0.51 0.41 -14.35
N ASP A 131 -1.55 1.23 -14.53
CA ASP A 131 -1.46 2.47 -15.32
C ASP A 131 -0.70 3.61 -14.64
N ALA A 132 -0.52 3.53 -13.32
CA ALA A 132 0.19 4.53 -12.51
C ALA A 132 1.43 3.94 -11.82
N TYR A 133 1.84 2.73 -12.24
CA TYR A 133 2.88 1.93 -11.59
C TYR A 133 4.21 2.67 -11.43
N GLY A 134 4.57 3.53 -12.40
CA GLY A 134 5.82 4.29 -12.36
C GLY A 134 5.97 5.18 -11.11
N ARG A 135 4.88 5.74 -10.57
CA ARG A 135 4.94 6.54 -9.33
C ARG A 135 5.28 5.68 -8.12
N LEU A 136 4.61 4.52 -8.00
CA LEU A 136 4.86 3.55 -6.95
C LEU A 136 6.31 3.07 -6.98
N ARG A 137 6.79 2.73 -8.17
CA ARG A 137 8.17 2.26 -8.35
C ARG A 137 9.21 3.31 -7.94
N ARG A 138 9.01 4.59 -8.26
CA ARG A 138 9.96 5.64 -7.86
C ARG A 138 10.17 5.67 -6.35
N GLY A 139 9.09 5.53 -5.57
CA GLY A 139 9.16 5.41 -4.12
C GLY A 139 9.88 4.14 -3.66
N ALA A 140 9.60 2.99 -4.30
CA ALA A 140 10.29 1.73 -4.00
C ALA A 140 11.80 1.79 -4.27
N VAL A 141 12.22 2.44 -5.36
CA VAL A 141 13.65 2.66 -5.67
C VAL A 141 14.30 3.60 -4.66
N ALA A 142 13.61 4.67 -4.25
CA ALA A 142 14.12 5.56 -3.21
C ALA A 142 14.29 4.82 -1.87
N LEU A 143 13.33 3.96 -1.51
CA LEU A 143 13.40 3.13 -0.31
C LEU A 143 14.53 2.10 -0.39
N GLN A 144 14.69 1.42 -1.52
CA GLN A 144 15.78 0.45 -1.68
C GLN A 144 17.15 1.12 -1.54
N ARG A 145 17.32 2.32 -2.10
CA ARG A 145 18.56 3.10 -1.94
C ARG A 145 18.84 3.45 -0.49
N GLU A 146 17.82 3.79 0.29
CA GLU A 146 17.97 4.07 1.73
C GLU A 146 18.19 2.81 2.58
N LEU A 147 17.68 1.65 2.14
CA LEU A 147 17.99 0.37 2.78
C LEU A 147 19.45 -0.07 2.52
N GLY A 148 20.00 0.28 1.36
CA GLY A 148 21.35 -0.06 0.93
C GLY A 148 21.51 -1.54 0.57
N GLU A 149 22.76 -2.01 0.58
CA GLU A 149 23.10 -3.40 0.25
C GLU A 149 22.43 -4.40 1.21
N GLY A 150 22.02 -5.57 0.69
CA GLY A 150 21.27 -6.56 1.47
C GLY A 150 19.86 -6.12 1.87
N GLY A 151 19.38 -5.00 1.31
CA GLY A 151 17.99 -4.53 1.40
C GLY A 151 17.25 -4.74 0.08
N ALA A 152 16.07 -5.36 0.15
CA ALA A 152 15.16 -5.54 -0.98
C ALA A 152 13.79 -4.92 -0.68
N VAL A 153 13.18 -4.30 -1.69
CA VAL A 153 11.81 -3.79 -1.61
C VAL A 153 10.91 -4.63 -2.51
N VAL A 154 9.90 -5.25 -1.92
CA VAL A 154 8.88 -6.02 -2.62
C VAL A 154 7.65 -5.14 -2.80
N VAL A 155 7.39 -4.69 -4.03
CA VAL A 155 6.21 -3.87 -4.37
C VAL A 155 5.03 -4.78 -4.64
N TRP A 156 4.05 -4.81 -3.73
CA TRP A 156 2.93 -5.72 -3.79
C TRP A 156 1.64 -5.06 -4.29
N LEU A 157 1.26 -5.35 -5.54
CA LEU A 157 -0.05 -5.07 -6.10
C LEU A 157 -0.86 -6.37 -6.20
N GLY A 158 -1.26 -6.95 -5.06
CA GLY A 158 -1.94 -8.25 -5.05
C GLY A 158 -3.47 -8.20 -5.20
N TYR A 159 -4.06 -7.02 -5.36
CA TYR A 159 -5.50 -6.82 -5.33
C TYR A 159 -5.94 -5.75 -6.33
N ARG A 160 -7.21 -5.81 -6.74
CA ARG A 160 -7.83 -4.72 -7.49
C ARG A 160 -8.07 -3.55 -6.53
N SER A 161 -7.17 -2.57 -6.55
CA SER A 161 -7.32 -1.37 -5.73
C SER A 161 -8.70 -0.74 -5.98
N PRO A 162 -9.48 -0.40 -4.94
CA PRO A 162 -10.67 0.40 -5.15
C PRO A 162 -10.26 1.74 -5.78
N ALA A 163 -11.16 2.38 -6.53
CA ALA A 163 -10.91 3.75 -6.94
C ALA A 163 -10.82 4.63 -5.67
N THR A 164 -9.93 5.63 -5.69
CA THR A 164 -9.65 6.48 -4.52
C THR A 164 -10.93 7.09 -3.93
N VAL A 165 -11.86 7.51 -4.79
CA VAL A 165 -13.20 7.95 -4.40
C VAL A 165 -14.21 6.88 -4.83
N SER A 166 -14.52 5.95 -3.93
CA SER A 166 -15.57 4.95 -4.15
C SER A 166 -16.11 4.41 -2.82
N PRO A 167 -17.32 3.83 -2.76
CA PRO A 167 -17.79 3.14 -1.56
C PRO A 167 -16.83 2.03 -1.10
N ALA A 168 -16.13 1.40 -2.05
CA ALA A 168 -15.15 0.35 -1.74
C ALA A 168 -13.85 0.87 -1.11
N SER A 169 -13.54 2.18 -1.18
CA SER A 169 -12.37 2.76 -0.50
C SER A 169 -12.65 3.15 0.96
N VAL A 170 -13.91 3.10 1.38
CA VAL A 170 -14.34 3.38 2.76
C VAL A 170 -14.91 2.15 3.48
N THR A 171 -14.85 0.97 2.85
CA THR A 171 -15.19 -0.33 3.43
C THR A 171 -14.00 -1.28 3.38
N ASP A 172 -14.06 -2.36 4.15
CA ASP A 172 -12.96 -3.31 4.33
C ASP A 172 -13.04 -4.55 3.41
N GLY A 173 -14.02 -4.63 2.51
CA GLY A 173 -14.23 -5.81 1.66
C GLY A 173 -13.03 -6.13 0.77
N ARG A 174 -12.46 -5.13 0.08
CA ARG A 174 -11.25 -5.33 -0.74
C ARG A 174 -10.05 -5.71 0.11
N ALA A 175 -9.96 -5.18 1.33
CA ALA A 175 -8.92 -5.56 2.27
C ALA A 175 -9.04 -7.02 2.71
N ALA A 176 -10.25 -7.50 2.97
CA ALA A 176 -10.52 -8.90 3.32
C ALA A 176 -10.14 -9.87 2.19
N GLU A 177 -10.42 -9.53 0.93
CA GLU A 177 -10.02 -10.33 -0.25
C GLU A 177 -8.49 -10.36 -0.47
N ALA A 178 -7.82 -9.28 -0.11
CA ALA A 178 -6.39 -9.06 -0.35
C ALA A 178 -5.52 -9.71 0.73
N ALA A 179 -5.97 -9.68 2.00
CA ALA A 179 -5.18 -10.10 3.16
C ALA A 179 -4.63 -11.54 3.11
N PRO A 180 -5.39 -12.58 2.69
CA PRO A 180 -4.85 -13.94 2.58
C PRO A 180 -3.68 -14.05 1.60
N ARG A 181 -3.72 -13.30 0.49
CA ARG A 181 -2.65 -13.28 -0.52
C ARG A 181 -1.41 -12.55 0.00
N LEU A 182 -1.60 -11.48 0.78
CA LEU A 182 -0.48 -10.78 1.42
C LEU A 182 0.21 -11.69 2.45
N ARG A 183 -0.56 -12.39 3.31
CA ARG A 183 0.01 -13.37 4.26
C ARG A 183 0.79 -14.46 3.54
N GLN A 184 0.22 -15.03 2.48
CA GLN A 184 0.90 -16.06 1.70
C GLN A 184 2.22 -15.57 1.09
N LEU A 185 2.29 -14.31 0.64
CA LEU A 185 3.56 -13.74 0.17
C LEU A 185 4.57 -13.65 1.32
N VAL A 186 4.17 -13.09 2.46
CA VAL A 186 5.04 -12.92 3.64
C VAL A 186 5.56 -14.28 4.13
N ASP A 187 4.69 -15.28 4.22
CA ASP A 187 5.06 -16.64 4.61
C ASP A 187 6.09 -17.26 3.67
N ARG A 188 5.89 -17.08 2.35
CA ARG A 188 6.84 -17.57 1.35
C ARG A 188 8.18 -16.85 1.44
N LEU A 189 8.19 -15.53 1.57
CA LEU A 189 9.42 -14.75 1.76
C LEU A 189 10.19 -15.24 2.98
N GLY A 190 9.52 -15.42 4.12
CA GLY A 190 10.16 -15.95 5.33
C GLY A 190 10.67 -17.39 5.19
N ALA A 191 9.99 -18.23 4.40
CA ALA A 191 10.43 -19.60 4.14
C ALA A 191 11.68 -19.67 3.25
N VAL A 192 11.77 -18.82 2.22
CA VAL A 192 12.89 -18.85 1.27
C VAL A 192 14.08 -17.96 1.66
N LEU A 193 13.88 -17.05 2.62
CA LEU A 193 14.92 -16.18 3.18
C LEU A 193 14.96 -16.34 4.70
N PRO A 194 15.37 -17.52 5.23
CA PRO A 194 15.44 -17.74 6.66
C PRO A 194 16.39 -16.71 7.31
N GLY A 195 15.91 -16.03 8.35
CA GLY A 195 16.66 -15.00 9.07
C GLY A 195 16.58 -13.59 8.45
N ALA A 196 15.93 -13.42 7.30
CA ALA A 196 15.65 -12.09 6.78
C ALA A 196 14.53 -11.42 7.58
N ARG A 197 14.71 -10.15 7.91
CA ARG A 197 13.68 -9.33 8.53
C ARG A 197 12.67 -8.89 7.47
N VAL A 198 11.39 -9.22 7.65
CA VAL A 198 10.29 -8.83 6.76
C VAL A 198 9.44 -7.75 7.44
N THR A 199 9.37 -6.56 6.82
CA THR A 199 8.56 -5.43 7.32
C THR A 199 7.48 -5.07 6.31
N LEU A 200 6.22 -5.02 6.75
CA LEU A 200 5.10 -4.53 5.94
C LEU A 200 5.02 -3.00 6.04
N LEU A 201 5.13 -2.30 4.91
CA LEU A 201 4.97 -0.86 4.80
C LEU A 201 3.62 -0.55 4.13
N CYS A 202 2.66 -0.07 4.91
CA CYS A 202 1.25 -0.07 4.58
C CYS A 202 0.70 1.35 4.43
N HIS A 203 0.62 1.83 3.20
CA HIS A 203 0.19 3.20 2.90
C HIS A 203 -1.32 3.31 2.73
N SER A 204 -1.95 4.28 3.37
CA SER A 204 -3.35 4.63 3.11
C SER A 204 -4.27 3.40 3.24
N TYR A 205 -5.09 3.07 2.24
CA TYR A 205 -5.92 1.84 2.24
C TYR A 205 -5.11 0.54 2.46
N GLY A 206 -3.82 0.53 2.10
CA GLY A 206 -2.89 -0.55 2.42
C GLY A 206 -2.78 -0.85 3.91
N SER A 207 -3.01 0.13 4.78
CA SER A 207 -3.10 -0.06 6.23
C SER A 207 -4.21 -1.02 6.63
N VAL A 208 -5.37 -0.94 5.96
CA VAL A 208 -6.52 -1.82 6.22
C VAL A 208 -6.19 -3.25 5.77
N ILE A 209 -5.52 -3.40 4.63
CA ILE A 209 -5.08 -4.71 4.13
C ILE A 209 -4.10 -5.36 5.10
N CYS A 210 -3.07 -4.62 5.53
CA CYS A 210 -2.07 -5.11 6.46
C CYS A 210 -2.68 -5.46 7.82
N ALA A 211 -3.60 -4.66 8.34
CA ALA A 211 -4.30 -4.96 9.58
C ALA A 211 -5.14 -6.24 9.46
N ARG A 212 -5.84 -6.44 8.34
CA ARG A 212 -6.56 -7.69 8.04
C ARG A 212 -5.63 -8.89 7.83
N ALA A 213 -4.39 -8.64 7.44
CA ALA A 213 -3.34 -9.65 7.29
C ALA A 213 -2.56 -9.91 8.59
N ALA A 214 -2.69 -9.06 9.62
CA ALA A 214 -1.81 -9.03 10.78
C ALA A 214 -1.87 -10.31 11.62
N SER A 215 -3.08 -10.82 11.89
CA SER A 215 -3.24 -12.07 12.64
C SER A 215 -2.59 -13.23 11.88
N GLY A 216 -1.60 -13.87 12.51
CA GLY A 216 -0.85 -14.99 11.94
C GLY A 216 0.17 -14.63 10.87
N THR A 217 0.48 -13.34 10.67
CA THR A 217 1.58 -12.93 9.79
C THR A 217 2.94 -13.29 10.42
N ARG A 218 3.92 -13.62 9.57
CA ARG A 218 5.33 -13.80 9.97
C ARG A 218 6.17 -12.52 9.84
N ALA A 219 5.56 -11.39 9.53
CA ALA A 219 6.29 -10.12 9.47
C ALA A 219 6.80 -9.71 10.85
N ASP A 220 8.03 -9.19 10.92
CA ASP A 220 8.64 -8.69 12.15
C ASP A 220 8.07 -7.33 12.58
N ALA A 221 7.62 -6.55 11.60
CA ALA A 221 7.03 -5.24 11.83
C ALA A 221 5.95 -4.90 10.80
N ILE A 222 4.97 -4.12 11.24
CA ILE A 222 3.92 -3.53 10.40
C ILE A 222 3.96 -2.02 10.62
N VAL A 223 4.07 -1.26 9.55
CA VAL A 223 4.13 0.21 9.60
C VAL A 223 2.93 0.79 8.87
N PHE A 224 2.03 1.43 9.60
CA PHE A 224 0.89 2.16 9.06
C PHE A 224 1.29 3.61 8.80
N TYR A 225 1.12 4.10 7.57
CA TYR A 225 1.41 5.51 7.30
C TYR A 225 0.44 6.14 6.30
N GLY A 226 0.13 7.42 6.54
CA GLY A 226 -0.97 8.10 5.86
C GLY A 226 -2.28 7.33 5.97
N SER A 227 -2.53 6.70 7.11
CA SER A 227 -3.62 5.74 7.29
C SER A 227 -4.97 6.43 7.55
N PRO A 228 -6.07 5.99 6.93
CA PRO A 228 -7.42 6.39 7.35
C PRO A 228 -7.92 5.65 8.60
N GLY A 229 -7.13 4.70 9.12
CA GLY A 229 -7.52 3.71 10.11
C GLY A 229 -7.20 2.28 9.63
N THR A 230 -7.33 1.31 10.53
CA THR A 230 -6.97 -0.10 10.27
C THR A 230 -8.19 -1.04 10.28
N GLY A 231 -9.32 -0.55 10.75
CA GLY A 231 -10.49 -1.37 11.09
C GLY A 231 -10.37 -2.09 12.44
N ALA A 232 -9.21 -2.02 13.10
CA ALA A 232 -9.01 -2.49 14.46
C ALA A 232 -9.18 -1.31 15.44
N GLU A 233 -9.57 -1.62 16.68
CA GLU A 233 -9.72 -0.62 17.73
C GLU A 233 -8.35 -0.15 18.26
N ASP A 234 -7.44 -1.11 18.45
CA ASP A 234 -6.08 -0.94 18.96
C ASP A 234 -5.14 -2.02 18.37
N VAL A 235 -3.87 -2.00 18.79
CA VAL A 235 -2.86 -3.00 18.42
C VAL A 235 -3.19 -4.39 18.95
N ALA A 236 -3.80 -4.53 20.13
CA ALA A 236 -4.15 -5.83 20.70
C ALA A 236 -5.18 -6.56 19.82
N ALA A 237 -6.15 -5.82 19.25
CA ALA A 237 -7.15 -6.33 18.33
C ALA A 237 -6.56 -6.85 16.99
N LEU A 238 -5.33 -6.46 16.63
CA LEU A 238 -4.64 -6.99 15.44
C LEU A 238 -4.18 -8.45 15.63
N ARG A 239 -4.01 -8.90 16.88
CA ARG A 239 -3.56 -10.26 17.24
C ARG A 239 -2.27 -10.67 16.51
N THR A 240 -1.31 -9.75 16.46
CA THR A 240 -0.02 -9.93 15.79
C THR A 240 1.13 -10.01 16.78
N GLY A 241 2.16 -10.80 16.46
CA GLY A 241 3.45 -10.76 17.15
C GLY A 241 4.41 -9.70 16.58
N ALA A 242 4.04 -9.05 15.47
CA ALA A 242 4.85 -8.02 14.84
C ALA A 242 4.86 -6.73 15.67
N ARG A 243 5.97 -6.00 15.66
CA ARG A 243 5.98 -4.62 16.18
C ARG A 243 5.15 -3.72 15.29
N VAL A 244 4.29 -2.89 15.88
CA VAL A 244 3.38 -2.02 15.13
C VAL A 244 3.82 -0.58 15.26
N TRP A 245 4.04 0.06 14.11
CA TRP A 245 4.43 1.46 14.00
C TRP A 245 3.36 2.26 13.27
N ALA A 246 3.26 3.54 13.59
CA ALA A 246 2.39 4.47 12.88
C ALA A 246 3.07 5.83 12.63
N GLY A 247 2.81 6.43 11.47
CA GLY A 247 3.32 7.77 11.15
C GLY A 247 2.39 8.52 10.20
N ARG A 248 2.25 9.82 10.41
CA ARG A 248 1.46 10.69 9.55
C ARG A 248 2.21 11.98 9.30
N GLY A 249 2.36 12.34 8.03
CA GLY A 249 2.97 13.60 7.64
C GLY A 249 2.09 14.79 8.06
N GLY A 250 2.69 15.87 8.53
CA GLY A 250 1.96 17.04 9.02
C GLY A 250 1.04 17.69 7.97
N GLY A 251 1.38 17.57 6.69
CA GLY A 251 0.57 18.05 5.57
C GLY A 251 -0.44 17.02 5.02
N ASP A 252 -0.55 15.84 5.63
CA ASP A 252 -1.44 14.80 5.12
C ASP A 252 -2.91 15.11 5.39
N TRP A 253 -3.68 15.25 4.30
CA TRP A 253 -5.12 15.49 4.36
C TRP A 253 -5.89 14.37 5.06
N ILE A 254 -5.30 13.17 5.18
CA ILE A 254 -5.92 12.03 5.89
C ILE A 254 -6.27 12.36 7.33
N ALA A 255 -5.56 13.31 7.97
CA ALA A 255 -5.88 13.81 9.30
C ALA A 255 -7.29 14.42 9.41
N ARG A 256 -7.91 14.77 8.28
CA ARG A 256 -9.27 15.34 8.21
C ARG A 256 -10.34 14.28 7.92
N VAL A 257 -9.95 13.04 7.65
CA VAL A 257 -10.91 11.94 7.48
C VAL A 257 -11.45 11.54 8.85
N PRO A 258 -12.77 11.37 9.00
CA PRO A 258 -13.35 10.88 10.25
C PRO A 258 -12.83 9.48 10.59
N HIS A 259 -12.00 9.39 11.63
CA HIS A 259 -11.46 8.15 12.18
C HIS A 259 -12.50 7.41 13.05
N VAL A 260 -13.61 7.07 12.43
CA VAL A 260 -14.74 6.36 13.03
C VAL A 260 -15.09 5.15 12.19
N ARG A 261 -15.80 4.21 12.80
CA ARG A 261 -16.35 3.04 12.11
C ARG A 261 -17.81 2.90 12.51
N VAL A 262 -18.70 2.95 11.54
CA VAL A 262 -20.15 2.87 11.76
C VAL A 262 -20.74 1.71 10.98
N ARG A 263 -21.71 1.01 11.58
CA ARG A 263 -22.48 -0.02 10.87
C ARG A 263 -23.63 0.67 10.13
N VAL A 264 -23.64 0.53 8.82
CA VAL A 264 -24.72 1.02 7.95
C VAL A 264 -25.56 -0.18 7.49
N PRO A 265 -26.90 -0.16 7.68
CA PRO A 265 -27.79 -1.22 7.21
C PRO A 265 -27.55 -1.54 5.72
N PHE A 266 -27.54 -2.82 5.36
CA PHE A 266 -27.35 -3.34 3.99
C PHE A 266 -26.00 -3.05 3.31
N VAL A 267 -25.15 -2.19 3.87
CA VAL A 267 -23.81 -1.86 3.35
C VAL A 267 -22.69 -2.50 4.18
N GLY A 268 -22.90 -2.66 5.48
CA GLY A 268 -21.89 -3.18 6.41
C GLY A 268 -21.14 -2.07 7.15
N ALA A 269 -19.89 -2.30 7.52
CA ALA A 269 -19.10 -1.32 8.26
C ALA A 269 -18.44 -0.30 7.33
N VAL A 270 -18.67 0.99 7.59
CA VAL A 270 -18.10 2.12 6.86
C VAL A 270 -17.13 2.88 7.77
N GLY A 271 -15.98 3.23 7.23
CA GLY A 271 -14.86 3.83 7.96
C GLY A 271 -13.96 2.78 8.63
N PHE A 272 -12.80 3.22 9.09
CA PHE A 272 -11.73 2.33 9.55
C PHE A 272 -11.38 2.51 11.03
N GLY A 273 -12.19 3.26 11.77
CA GLY A 273 -12.04 3.39 13.22
C GLY A 273 -10.81 4.18 13.61
N THR A 274 -10.17 3.77 14.71
CA THR A 274 -9.10 4.51 15.37
C THR A 274 -7.96 4.89 14.42
N ASP A 275 -7.53 6.15 14.54
CA ASP A 275 -6.35 6.68 13.89
C ASP A 275 -5.08 6.00 14.44
N PRO A 276 -4.24 5.35 13.61
CA PRO A 276 -3.10 4.60 14.12
C PRO A 276 -2.04 5.44 14.84
N VAL A 277 -2.01 6.76 14.61
CA VAL A 277 -1.10 7.67 15.34
C VAL A 277 -1.69 8.19 16.66
N ALA A 278 -2.92 7.82 17.01
CA ALA A 278 -3.51 8.20 18.29
C ALA A 278 -3.02 7.27 19.40
N ASP A 279 -2.73 7.83 20.58
CA ASP A 279 -2.25 7.07 21.74
C ASP A 279 -3.12 5.85 22.07
N ARG A 280 -4.45 6.00 21.98
CA ARG A 280 -5.41 4.91 22.24
C ARG A 280 -5.28 3.72 21.30
N PHE A 281 -4.64 3.88 20.14
CA PHE A 281 -4.37 2.75 19.23
C PHE A 281 -3.23 1.88 19.75
N GLY A 282 -2.24 2.47 20.42
CA GLY A 282 -1.11 1.76 21.02
C GLY A 282 0.02 1.36 20.06
N ALA A 283 0.11 1.97 18.87
CA ALA A 283 1.27 1.79 17.98
C ALA A 283 2.44 2.68 18.40
N GLU A 284 3.67 2.26 18.07
CA GLU A 284 4.85 3.10 18.22
C GLU A 284 4.84 4.20 17.14
N VAL A 285 4.74 5.47 17.57
CA VAL A 285 4.65 6.60 16.64
C VAL A 285 6.05 7.01 16.17
N PHE A 286 6.24 7.17 14.87
CA PHE A 286 7.47 7.72 14.29
C PHE A 286 7.22 9.06 13.60
N ASP A 287 8.26 9.90 13.57
CA ASP A 287 8.23 11.17 12.86
C ASP A 287 8.23 10.96 11.34
N ALA A 288 7.12 11.30 10.69
CA ALA A 288 6.97 11.23 9.23
C ALA A 288 7.26 12.57 8.53
N GLY A 289 7.65 13.61 9.27
CA GLY A 289 7.91 14.95 8.74
C GLY A 289 6.65 15.70 8.29
N GLY A 290 6.84 16.77 7.51
CA GLY A 290 5.75 17.67 7.07
C GLY A 290 5.06 17.29 5.75
N GLY A 291 5.43 16.16 5.12
CA GLY A 291 4.95 15.80 3.78
C GLY A 291 3.44 15.56 3.70
N GLY A 292 2.89 15.65 2.48
CA GLY A 292 1.51 15.30 2.17
C GLY A 292 1.31 13.80 1.90
N HIS A 293 0.06 13.43 1.58
CA HIS A 293 -0.36 12.02 1.49
C HIS A 293 0.43 11.16 0.51
N SER A 294 1.01 11.74 -0.53
CA SER A 294 1.78 11.02 -1.56
C SER A 294 3.30 11.19 -1.42
N ASP A 295 3.77 11.82 -0.35
CA ASP A 295 5.14 12.32 -0.24
C ASP A 295 6.06 11.44 0.64
N TYR A 296 5.49 10.43 1.32
CA TYR A 296 6.19 9.58 2.31
C TYR A 296 7.45 8.87 1.79
N LEU A 297 7.55 8.64 0.48
CA LEU A 297 8.69 7.97 -0.16
C LEU A 297 9.51 8.92 -1.04
N LEU A 298 9.33 10.24 -0.89
CA LEU A 298 10.20 11.19 -1.59
C LEU A 298 11.64 11.06 -1.09
N PRO A 299 12.64 11.07 -1.99
CA PRO A 299 14.04 11.04 -1.60
C PRO A 299 14.40 12.12 -0.59
N ARG A 300 15.24 11.78 0.40
CA ARG A 300 15.68 12.67 1.49
C ARG A 300 14.55 13.19 2.41
N SER A 301 13.35 12.62 2.31
CA SER A 301 12.27 12.96 3.25
C SER A 301 12.49 12.25 4.58
N ARG A 302 12.07 12.90 5.66
CA ARG A 302 12.09 12.35 7.02
C ARG A 302 11.38 11.00 7.12
N SER A 303 10.20 10.91 6.50
CA SER A 303 9.43 9.67 6.41
C SER A 303 10.24 8.54 5.75
N LEU A 304 10.85 8.79 4.58
CA LEU A 304 11.60 7.76 3.87
C LEU A 304 12.75 7.22 4.73
N THR A 305 13.51 8.11 5.38
CA THR A 305 14.59 7.74 6.30
C THR A 305 14.06 6.88 7.45
N ASN A 306 12.97 7.26 8.10
CA ASN A 306 12.42 6.50 9.22
C ASN A 306 11.79 5.16 8.81
N LEU A 307 11.12 5.11 7.65
CA LEU A 307 10.63 3.85 7.08
C LEU A 307 11.78 2.87 6.81
N ALA A 308 12.90 3.35 6.24
CA ALA A 308 14.08 2.52 5.99
C ALA A 308 14.77 2.06 7.30
N ARG A 309 14.80 2.91 8.34
CA ARG A 309 15.33 2.56 9.66
C ARG A 309 14.50 1.46 10.31
N ILE A 310 13.17 1.61 10.35
CA ILE A 310 12.24 0.62 10.92
C ILE A 310 12.34 -0.71 10.15
N ALA A 311 12.36 -0.66 8.81
CA ALA A 311 12.54 -1.86 7.97
C ALA A 311 13.91 -2.53 8.18
N SER A 312 14.92 -1.77 8.63
CA SER A 312 16.23 -2.29 9.05
C SER A 312 16.29 -2.74 10.51
N GLY A 313 15.19 -2.67 11.26
CA GLY A 313 15.16 -3.01 12.69
C GLY A 313 15.81 -1.96 13.60
N ARG A 314 16.07 -0.76 13.09
CA ARG A 314 16.64 0.37 13.85
C ARG A 314 15.53 1.28 14.35
N ALA A 315 15.76 1.92 15.50
CA ALA A 315 14.87 2.97 15.98
C ALA A 315 14.80 4.12 14.96
N PRO A 316 13.61 4.70 14.71
CA PRO A 316 13.48 5.92 13.91
C PRO A 316 14.24 7.07 14.58
N SER A 317 14.63 8.08 13.81
CA SER A 317 15.17 9.30 14.38
C SER A 317 14.05 10.15 15.00
N GLU A 318 14.34 10.72 16.17
CA GLU A 318 13.46 11.65 16.90
C GLU A 318 13.56 13.07 16.35
N ALA A 319 12.48 13.85 16.48
CA ALA A 319 12.43 15.23 16.02
C ALA A 319 13.55 16.06 16.69
N GLY A 320 14.52 16.52 15.87
CA GLY A 320 15.58 17.45 16.28
C GLY A 320 16.80 16.81 16.94
N ARG A 321 17.79 16.43 16.11
CA ARG A 321 19.24 16.59 16.30
C ARG A 321 19.90 16.29 14.94
N ASP A 322 19.79 17.24 14.02
CA ASP A 322 20.74 17.46 12.93
C ASP A 322 21.07 18.96 12.95
#